data_AF-A0A438XND9-F1
#
_entry.id   AF-A0A438XND9-F1
#
_cell.length_a   1.000
_cell.length_b   1.000
_cell.length_c   1.000
_cell.angle_alpha   90.00
_cell.angle_beta   90.00
_cell.angle_gamma   90.00
#
_symmetry.space_group_name_H-M   'P 1'
#
loop_
_entity.id
_entity.type
_entity.pdbx_description
1 polymer ?
#
loop_
_entity_poly.entity_id
_entity_poly.type
_entity_poly.pdbx_seq_one_letter_code
_entity_poly.pdbx_strand_id
1 'polypeptide(L)' 'EKEMQPNEVAIFMFEVGDFSNIPKSAEFIQSKGHELLNSLRFNQADWTIVVRKKA' A
#
# COMPACT_ATOMS: atom_id res chain seq x y z
N GLU A 1 12.11 12.13 9.54
CA GLU A 1 11.03 11.49 8.77
C GLU A 1 10.00 10.92 9.74
N LYS A 2 8.70 10.96 9.43
CA LYS A 2 7.65 10.40 10.31
C LYS A 2 7.37 8.96 9.90
N GLU A 3 7.58 8.04 10.83
CA GLU A 3 7.18 6.64 10.66
C GLU A 3 5.71 6.44 11.01
N MET A 4 5.06 5.48 10.33
CA MET A 4 3.72 5.04 10.72
C MET A 4 3.72 4.48 12.14
N GLN A 5 2.70 4.81 12.91
CA GLN A 5 2.47 4.27 14.25
C GLN A 5 1.76 2.91 14.19
N PRO A 6 1.89 2.05 15.22
CA PRO A 6 1.12 0.82 15.31
C PRO A 6 -0.39 1.09 15.19
N ASN A 7 -1.08 0.26 14.40
CA ASN A 7 -2.50 0.37 14.06
C ASN A 7 -2.89 1.60 13.22
N GLU A 8 -1.92 2.41 12.77
CA GLU A 8 -2.18 3.48 11.81
C GLU A 8 -2.53 2.91 10.43
N VAL A 9 -3.45 3.58 9.75
CA VAL A 9 -3.84 3.27 8.38
C VAL A 9 -3.26 4.34 7.45
N ALA A 10 -2.49 3.91 6.47
CA ALA A 10 -1.95 4.77 5.42
C ALA A 10 -2.51 4.38 4.06
N ILE A 11 -2.62 5.38 3.18
CA ILE A 11 -3.01 5.21 1.78
C ILE A 11 -1.81 5.60 0.94
N PHE A 12 -1.36 4.68 0.08
CA PHE A 12 -0.30 4.95 -0.89
C PHE A 12 -0.93 4.98 -2.28
N MET A 13 -0.61 6.02 -3.05
CA MET A 13 -1.10 6.21 -4.41
C MET A 13 0.05 6.09 -5.40
N PHE A 14 -0.16 5.31 -6.45
CA PHE A 14 0.79 5.08 -7.52
C PHE A 14 0.22 5.63 -8.81
N GLU A 15 1.03 6.41 -9.52
CA GLU A 15 0.74 6.85 -10.87
C GLU A 15 1.04 5.71 -11.85
N VAL A 16 0.12 5.45 -12.79
CA VAL A 16 0.22 4.36 -13.76
C VAL A 16 1.18 4.73 -14.88
N GLY A 17 2.44 4.37 -14.67
CA GLY A 17 3.46 4.25 -15.72
C GLY A 17 4.25 2.95 -15.62
N ASP A 18 4.43 2.43 -14.39
CA ASP A 18 5.07 1.16 -14.10
C ASP A 18 4.32 0.41 -12.99
N PHE A 19 3.63 -0.67 -13.37
CA PHE A 19 2.84 -1.50 -12.47
C PHE A 19 3.69 -2.47 -11.63
N SER A 20 5.00 -2.55 -11.84
CA SER A 20 5.86 -3.52 -11.15
C SER A 20 5.92 -3.30 -9.65
N ASN A 21 5.65 -2.07 -9.18
CA ASN A 21 5.73 -1.71 -7.78
C ASN A 21 4.46 -2.05 -6.97
N ILE A 22 3.31 -2.24 -7.61
CA ILE A 22 2.07 -2.64 -6.93
C ILE A 22 2.19 -4.05 -6.32
N PRO A 23 2.53 -5.12 -7.08
CA PRO A 23 2.68 -6.46 -6.50
C PRO A 23 3.84 -6.52 -5.50
N LYS A 24 4.97 -5.86 -5.79
CA LYS A 24 6.10 -5.76 -4.85
C LYS A 24 5.70 -5.12 -3.52
N SER A 25 4.89 -4.06 -3.56
CA SER A 25 4.41 -3.39 -2.34
C SER A 25 3.50 -4.33 -1.53
N ALA A 26 2.61 -5.06 -2.20
CA ALA A 26 1.73 -6.03 -1.53
C ALA A 26 2.51 -7.19 -0.89
N GLU A 27 3.54 -7.71 -1.56
CA GLU A 27 4.46 -8.71 -1.00
C GLU A 27 5.24 -8.16 0.18
N PHE A 28 5.76 -6.93 0.07
CA PHE A 28 6.50 -6.26 1.14
C PHE A 28 5.64 -6.11 2.40
N ILE A 29 4.41 -5.61 2.27
CA ILE A 29 3.45 -5.44 3.37
C ILE A 29 3.19 -6.77 4.08
N GLN A 30 2.91 -7.84 3.31
CA GLN A 30 2.69 -9.17 3.86
C GLN A 30 3.93 -9.74 4.55
N SER A 31 5.12 -9.59 3.95
CA SER A 31 6.37 -10.06 4.53
C SER A 31 6.72 -9.37 5.86
N LYS A 32 6.24 -8.13 6.04
CA LYS A 32 6.37 -7.36 7.28
C LYS A 32 5.27 -7.66 8.30
N GLY A 33 4.33 -8.56 8.00
CA GLY A 33 3.21 -8.91 8.87
C GLY A 33 2.16 -7.79 9.00
N HIS A 34 2.19 -6.79 8.12
CA HIS A 34 1.21 -5.72 8.08
C HIS A 34 -0.01 -6.14 7.25
N GLU A 35 -1.11 -5.40 7.37
CA GLU A 35 -2.36 -5.77 6.71
C GLU A 35 -2.63 -4.89 5.50
N LEU A 36 -2.82 -5.52 4.35
CA LEU A 36 -3.35 -4.86 3.17
C LEU A 36 -4.87 -4.87 3.27
N LEU A 37 -5.47 -3.70 3.54
CA LEU A 37 -6.91 -3.56 3.74
C LEU A 37 -7.67 -3.44 2.43
N ASN A 38 -7.07 -2.81 1.42
CA ASN A 38 -7.67 -2.69 0.10
C ASN A 38 -6.63 -2.44 -1.00
N SER A 39 -7.02 -2.77 -2.22
CA SER A 39 -6.30 -2.47 -3.45
C SER A 39 -7.34 -2.00 -4.47
N LEU A 40 -7.47 -0.67 -4.60
CA LEU A 40 -8.49 -0.06 -5.45
C LEU A 40 -7.84 0.65 -6.62
N ARG A 41 -8.21 0.24 -7.83
CA ARG A 41 -7.99 1.00 -9.04
C ARG A 41 -8.95 2.19 -9.03
N PHE A 42 -8.45 3.40 -8.75
CA PHE A 42 -9.27 4.58 -8.56
C PHE A 42 -9.66 5.24 -9.91
N ASN A 43 -8.92 4.97 -11.00
CA ASN A 43 -9.28 5.32 -12.40
C ASN A 43 -8.43 4.50 -13.43
N GLN A 44 -8.39 4.88 -14.72
CA GLN A 44 -7.55 4.18 -15.70
C GLN A 44 -6.03 4.29 -15.43
N ALA A 45 -5.61 5.31 -14.67
CA ALA A 45 -4.24 5.81 -14.52
C ALA A 45 -3.71 5.90 -13.07
N ASP A 46 -4.49 5.58 -12.03
CA ASP A 46 -4.10 5.72 -10.63
C ASP A 46 -4.53 4.50 -9.83
N TRP A 47 -3.59 3.96 -9.06
CA TRP A 47 -3.80 2.83 -8.17
C TRP A 47 -3.55 3.23 -6.72
N THR A 48 -4.44 2.82 -5.82
CA THR A 48 -4.24 3.04 -4.38
C THR A 48 -4.17 1.71 -3.64
N ILE A 49 -3.22 1.61 -2.71
CA ILE A 49 -3.19 0.52 -1.72
C ILE A 49 -3.38 1.11 -0.33
N VAL A 50 -4.23 0.45 0.45
CA VAL A 50 -4.55 0.85 1.83
C VAL A 50 -3.91 -0.15 2.77
N VAL A 51 -3.07 0.34 3.67
CA VAL A 51 -2.23 -0.49 4.54
C VAL A 51 -2.46 -0.12 5.99
N ARG A 52 -2.65 -1.13 6.84
CA ARG A 52 -2.61 -0.98 8.29
C ARG A 52 -1.30 -1.55 8.83
N LYS A 53 -0.52 -0.70 9.50
CA LYS A 53 0.68 -1.16 10.21
C LYS A 53 0.26 -1.99 11.42
N LYS A 54 0.71 -3.24 11.46
CA LYS A 54 0.62 -4.07 12.69
C LYS A 54 1.80 -3.74 13.62
N ALA A 55 1.59 -4.00 14.91
CA ALA A 55 2.56 -3.74 15.98
C ALA A 55 3.93 -4.36 15.70
#